data_AF-A0A6V8NS71-F1
#
_entry.id   AF-A0A6V8NS71-F1
#
_cell.length_a   1.000
_cell.length_b   1.000
_cell.length_c   1.000
_cell.angle_alpha   90.00
_cell.angle_beta   90.00
_cell.angle_gamma   90.00
#
_symmetry.space_group_name_H-M   'P 1'
#
loop_
_entity.id
_entity.type
_entity.pdbx_description
1 polymer ?
#
loop_
_entity_poly.entity_id
_entity_poly.type
_entity_poly.pdbx_seq_one_letter_code
_entity_poly.pdbx_strand_id
1 'polypeptide(L)' 'MVSGETMTRIKLPVQELERLKVGLVYIFGSQTLGIQTPLSDIDIGIVFFDRKILDDFRMRRKTYTELYDVF' A
#
# COMPACT_ATOMS: atom_id res chain seq x y z
N MET A 1 1.47 3.69 33.89
CA MET A 1 0.45 3.05 33.02
C MET A 1 0.85 3.34 31.59
N VAL A 2 1.46 2.38 30.90
CA VAL A 2 1.80 2.54 29.48
C VAL A 2 0.52 2.29 28.71
N SER A 3 -0.03 3.32 28.06
CA SER A 3 -1.16 3.17 27.14
C SER A 3 -0.76 2.17 26.07
N GLY A 4 -1.43 1.01 26.03
CA GLY A 4 -1.26 0.06 24.95
C GLY A 4 -1.68 0.72 23.65
N GLU A 5 -0.72 0.95 22.76
CA GLU A 5 -1.01 1.35 21.40
C GLU A 5 -1.87 0.26 20.76
N THR A 6 -3.11 0.61 20.42
CA THR A 6 -3.98 -0.25 19.64
C THR A 6 -3.38 -0.35 18.24
N MET A 7 -2.54 -1.36 18.02
CA MET A 7 -2.02 -1.71 16.69
C MET A 7 -3.20 -2.06 15.78
N THR A 8 -3.58 -1.14 14.91
CA THR A 8 -4.57 -1.39 13.86
C THR A 8 -4.02 -2.47 12.92
N ARG A 9 -4.61 -3.67 12.94
CA ARG A 9 -4.25 -4.74 12.01
C ARG A 9 -4.80 -4.40 10.63
N ILE A 10 -3.97 -3.86 9.76
CA ILE A 10 -4.30 -3.69 8.34
C ILE A 10 -4.32 -5.09 7.71
N LYS A 11 -5.47 -5.48 7.16
CA LYS A 11 -5.60 -6.72 6.40
C LYS A 11 -5.32 -6.42 4.93
N LEU A 12 -4.22 -6.97 4.41
CA LEU A 12 -3.86 -6.80 3.00
C LEU A 12 -4.56 -7.86 2.13
N PRO A 13 -5.01 -7.50 0.92
CA PRO A 13 -5.59 -8.42 -0.05
C PRO A 13 -4.47 -9.18 -0.78
N VAL A 14 -3.96 -10.23 -0.12
CA VAL A 14 -2.76 -10.96 -0.55
C VAL A 14 -2.90 -11.53 -1.97
N GLN A 15 -4.06 -12.08 -2.31
CA GLN A 15 -4.28 -12.72 -3.61
C GLN A 15 -4.21 -11.72 -4.77
N GLU A 16 -4.80 -10.54 -4.60
CA GLU A 16 -4.75 -9.44 -5.56
C GLU A 16 -3.31 -8.93 -5.74
N LEU A 17 -2.58 -8.77 -4.63
CA LEU A 17 -1.19 -8.31 -4.65
C LEU A 17 -0.26 -9.33 -5.33
N GLU A 18 -0.43 -10.63 -5.06
CA GLU A 18 0.31 -11.70 -5.73
C GLU A 18 0.04 -11.74 -7.24
N ARG A 19 -1.23 -11.57 -7.64
CA ARG A 19 -1.63 -11.49 -9.06
C ARG A 19 -0.93 -10.31 -9.76
N LEU A 20 -0.82 -9.18 -9.07
CA LEU A 20 -0.15 -7.97 -9.56
C LEU A 20 1.39 -8.03 -9.49
N LYS A 21 1.97 -9.15 -9.05
CA LYS A 21 3.43 -9.33 -8.87
C LYS A 21 4.04 -8.30 -7.92
N VAL A 22 3.28 -7.87 -6.92
CA VAL A 22 3.77 -7.06 -5.82
C VAL A 22 4.62 -7.94 -4.89
N GLY A 23 5.85 -7.50 -4.63
CA GLY A 23 6.78 -8.16 -3.71
C GLY A 23 6.86 -7.51 -2.34
N LEU A 24 6.56 -6.22 -2.23
CA LEU A 24 6.52 -5.52 -0.95
C LEU A 24 5.46 -4.43 -1.00
N VAL A 25 4.72 -4.29 0.10
CA VAL A 25 3.87 -3.13 0.39
C VAL A 25 4.46 -2.44 1.62
N TYR A 26 4.81 -1.17 1.49
CA TYR A 26 5.26 -0.33 2.59
C TYR A 26 4.21 0.76 2.83
N ILE A 27 3.59 0.75 4.01
CA ILE A 27 2.57 1.73 4.40
C ILE A 27 3.25 2.77 5.29
N PHE A 28 3.15 4.03 4.90
CA PHE A 28 3.70 5.18 5.60
C PHE A 28 2.64 6.29 5.65
N GLY A 29 2.81 7.26 6.55
CA GLY A 29 1.87 8.36 6.67
C GLY A 29 1.73 8.85 8.10
N SER A 30 0.93 9.89 8.27
CA SER A 30 0.72 10.53 9.58
C SER A 30 0.14 9.56 10.62
N GLN A 31 -0.58 8.51 10.18
CA GLN A 31 -1.02 7.41 11.04
C GLN A 31 0.14 6.61 11.66
N THR A 32 1.21 6.35 10.89
CA THR A 32 2.38 5.61 11.38
C THR A 32 3.23 6.44 12.35
N LEU A 33 3.06 7.77 12.34
CA LEU A 33 3.71 8.71 13.26
C LEU A 33 2.84 9.04 14.50
N GLY A 34 1.68 8.39 14.67
CA GLY A 34 0.78 8.62 15.81
C GLY A 34 -0.03 9.93 15.73
N ILE A 35 -0.03 10.62 14.58
CA ILE A 35 -0.76 11.87 14.37
C ILE A 35 -2.02 11.55 13.55
N GLN A 36 -3.09 11.15 14.24
CA GLN A 36 -4.38 10.93 13.62
C GLN A 36 -5.16 12.25 13.54
N THR A 37 -5.38 12.73 12.32
CA THR A 37 -6.45 13.70 12.05
C THR A 37 -7.41 13.08 11.05
N PRO A 38 -8.66 13.54 10.91
CA PRO A 38 -9.57 13.04 9.87
C PRO A 38 -9.04 13.17 8.43
N LEU A 39 -7.99 13.98 8.23
CA LEU A 39 -7.28 14.20 6.98
C LEU A 39 -5.92 13.49 6.95
N SER A 40 -5.65 12.55 7.87
CA SER A 40 -4.38 11.84 7.91
C SER A 40 -4.23 10.95 6.68
N ASP A 41 -3.41 11.38 5.73
CA ASP A 41 -3.10 10.62 4.53
C ASP A 41 -2.32 9.33 4.88
N ILE A 42 -2.73 8.24 4.24
CA ILE A 42 -1.99 6.99 4.18
C ILE A 42 -1.28 6.99 2.83
N ASP A 43 0.04 7.01 2.87
CA ASP A 43 0.87 6.82 1.71
C ASP A 43 1.25 5.34 1.58
N ILE A 44 1.18 4.82 0.36
CA ILE A 44 1.43 3.41 0.08
C ILE A 44 2.51 3.28 -0.98
N GLY A 45 3.62 2.66 -0.59
CA GLY A 45 4.72 2.29 -1.47
C GLY A 45 4.58 0.84 -1.90
N ILE A 46 4.67 0.60 -3.20
CA ILE A 46 4.57 -0.74 -3.79
C ILE A 46 5.87 -1.06 -4.52
N VAL A 47 6.46 -2.20 -4.19
CA VAL A 47 7.62 -2.75 -4.91
C VAL A 47 7.15 -3.98 -5.69
N PHE A 48 7.50 -4.03 -6.97
CA PHE A 48 7.17 -5.15 -7.85
C PHE A 48 8.37 -6.08 -8.02
N PHE A 49 8.11 -7.36 -8.25
CA PHE A 49 9.16 -8.33 -8.59
C PHE A 49 9.77 -8.10 -9.98
N ASP A 50 9.00 -7.51 -10.91
CA ASP A 50 9.44 -7.23 -12.27
C ASP A 50 9.30 -5.74 -12.59
N ARG A 51 10.44 -5.10 -12.86
CA ARG A 51 10.51 -3.68 -13.25
C ARG A 51 9.78 -3.40 -14.56
N LYS A 52 9.62 -4.37 -15.47
CA LYS A 52 8.95 -4.18 -16.77
C LYS A 52 7.50 -3.70 -16.63
N ILE A 53 6.85 -4.02 -15.50
CA ILE A 53 5.50 -3.53 -15.14
C ILE A 53 5.48 -2.00 -15.11
N LEU A 54 6.58 -1.38 -14.71
CA LEU A 54 6.73 0.07 -14.61
C LEU A 54 7.31 0.69 -15.88
N ASP A 55 8.02 -0.04 -16.73
CA ASP A 55 8.64 0.53 -17.92
C ASP A 55 7.63 0.71 -19.07
N ASP A 56 6.63 -0.18 -19.20
CA ASP A 56 5.55 -0.04 -20.19
C ASP A 56 4.42 0.87 -19.67
N PHE A 57 4.10 1.93 -20.42
CA PHE A 57 3.08 2.91 -20.02
C PHE A 57 1.69 2.32 -19.83
N ARG A 58 1.28 1.37 -20.68
CA ARG A 58 -0.07 0.79 -20.62
C ARG A 58 -0.19 -0.17 -19.45
N MET A 59 0.82 -1.01 -19.25
CA MET A 59 0.91 -1.90 -18.09
C MET A 59 0.95 -1.09 -16.81
N ARG A 60 1.83 -0.08 -16.73
CA ARG A 60 1.93 0.82 -15.57
C ARG A 60 0.59 1.43 -15.26
N ARG A 61 -0.08 2.06 -16.23
CA ARG A 61 -1.40 2.69 -16.03
C ARG A 61 -2.43 1.67 -15.53
N LYS A 62 -2.49 0.48 -16.14
CA LYS A 62 -3.40 -0.59 -15.71
C LYS A 62 -3.13 -1.01 -14.27
N THR A 63 -1.86 -1.24 -13.92
CA THR A 63 -1.45 -1.63 -12.57
C THR A 63 -1.79 -0.56 -11.54
N TYR A 64 -1.60 0.73 -11.85
CA TYR A 64 -2.03 1.82 -10.97
C TYR A 64 -3.55 1.83 -10.75
N THR A 65 -4.34 1.59 -11.80
CA THR A 65 -5.80 1.45 -11.67
C THR A 65 -6.18 0.26 -10.80
N GLU A 66 -5.58 -0.91 -11.04
CA GLU A 66 -5.87 -2.12 -10.24
C GLU A 66 -5.44 -1.95 -8.78
N LEU A 67 -4.36 -1.21 -8.49
CA LEU A 67 -3.95 -0.90 -7.12
C LEU A 67 -4.85 0.13 -6.44
N TYR A 68 -5.42 1.07 -7.19
CA TYR A 68 -6.42 2.01 -6.67
C TYR A 68 -7.72 1.33 -6.26
N ASP A 69 -8.11 0.25 -6.94
CA ASP A 69 -9.28 -0.54 -6.53
C ASP A 69 -9.00 -1.41 -5.29
N VAL A 70 -7.72 -1.60 -4.96
CA VAL A 70 -7.25 -2.45 -3.86
C VAL A 70 -7.12 -1.68 -2.54
N PHE A 71 -6.80 -0.38 -2.59
CA PHE A 71 -6.52 0.49 -1.44
C PHE A 71 -7.43 1.71 -1.44
#